data_AF-G0QBZ6-F1
#
_entry.id   AF-G0QBZ6-F1
#
_cell.length_a   1.000
_cell.length_b   1.000
_cell.length_c   1.000
_cell.angle_alpha   90.00
_cell.angle_beta   90.00
_cell.angle_gamma   90.00
#
_symmetry.space_group_name_H-M   'P 1'
#
loop_
_entity.id
_entity.type
_entity.pdbx_description
1 polymer ?
#
loop_
_entity_poly.entity_id
_entity_poly.type
_entity_poly.pdbx_seq_one_letter_code
_entity_poly.pdbx_strand_id
1 'polypeptide(L)' 'MRLVAIGGGELAGGGTMAIDREIVEAADGDQALFIPTASGDSDEYIESFRGIYGDKLGLTTDVLRLAE' A
#
# COMPACT_ATOMS: atom_id res chain seq x y z
N MET A 1 15.69 8.26 -5.40
CA MET A 1 14.38 7.86 -5.94
C MET A 1 14.46 6.39 -6.34
N ARG A 2 13.63 5.54 -5.72
CA ARG A 2 13.51 4.12 -6.09
C ARG A 2 12.14 3.92 -6.72
N LEU A 3 12.08 3.16 -7.82
CA LEU A 3 10.84 2.82 -8.50
C LEU A 3 10.74 1.30 -8.52
N VAL A 4 9.60 0.78 -8.06
CA VAL A 4 9.31 -0.65 -8.03
C VAL A 4 8.06 -0.88 -8.87
N ALA A 5 8.17 -1.73 -9.89
CA ALA A 5 7.04 -2.14 -10.71
C ALA A 5 6.63 -3.56 -10.32
N ILE A 6 5.36 -3.75 -9.97
CA ILE A 6 4.78 -5.05 -9.63
C ILE A 6 3.82 -5.44 -10.76
N GLY A 7 3.91 -6.68 -11.25
CA GLY A 7 3.06 -7.18 -12.33
C GLY A 7 1.59 -7.46 -11.95
N GLY A 8 1.21 -7.20 -10.71
CA GLY A 8 -0.07 -7.56 -10.12
C GLY A 8 0.09 -8.44 -8.88
N GLY A 9 -0.97 -8.54 -8.09
CA GLY A 9 -0.99 -9.30 -6.85
C GLY A 9 -2.20 -8.93 -6.01
N GLU A 10 -2.49 -9.73 -5.00
CA GLU A 10 -3.52 -9.46 -4.01
C GLU A 10 -2.86 -8.93 -2.73
N LEU A 11 -3.19 -7.69 -2.37
CA LEU A 11 -2.75 -7.10 -1.11
C LEU A 11 -3.56 -7.64 0.08
N ALA A 12 -4.87 -7.81 -0.11
CA ALA A 12 -5.74 -8.46 0.85
C ALA A 12 -5.19 -9.86 1.19
N GLY A 13 -5.37 -10.28 2.44
CA GLY A 13 -4.80 -11.54 2.93
C GLY A 13 -3.26 -11.60 3.03
N GLY A 14 -2.53 -10.59 2.51
CA GLY A 14 -1.07 -10.56 2.50
C GLY A 14 -0.43 -11.36 1.36
N GLY A 15 -1.11 -11.56 0.23
CA GLY A 15 -0.59 -12.29 -0.93
C GLY A 15 0.73 -11.73 -1.48
N THR A 16 0.96 -10.43 -1.32
CA THR A 16 2.19 -9.73 -1.75
C THR A 16 3.20 -9.44 -0.63
N MET A 17 2.97 -9.92 0.60
CA MET A 17 3.71 -9.50 1.80
C MET A 17 5.25 -9.55 1.67
N ALA A 18 5.80 -10.54 0.96
CA ALA A 18 7.24 -10.62 0.73
C ALA A 18 7.74 -9.41 -0.10
N ILE A 19 7.01 -9.02 -1.14
CA ILE A 19 7.33 -7.84 -1.96
C ILE A 19 7.11 -6.55 -1.16
N ASP A 20 6.04 -6.48 -0.37
CA ASP A 20 5.73 -5.31 0.44
C ASP A 20 6.84 -5.01 1.46
N ARG A 21 7.43 -6.04 2.09
CA ARG A 21 8.58 -5.86 2.99
C ARG A 21 9.80 -5.29 2.28
N GLU A 22 10.13 -5.80 1.10
CA GLU A 22 11.26 -5.29 0.31
C GLU A 22 11.04 -3.83 -0.10
N ILE A 23 9.81 -3.43 -0.40
CA ILE A 23 9.46 -2.03 -0.69
C ILE A 23 9.69 -1.16 0.55
N VAL A 24 9.22 -1.59 1.72
CA VAL A 24 9.37 -0.83 2.97
C VAL A 24 10.84 -0.71 3.37
N GLU A 25 11.61 -1.80 3.31
CA GLU A 25 13.06 -1.77 3.57
C GLU A 25 13.81 -0.89 2.56
N ALA A 26 13.30 -0.81 1.33
CA ALA A 26 13.86 0.04 0.31
C ALA A 26 13.35 1.49 0.37
N ALA A 27 12.31 1.80 1.13
CA ALA A 27 11.78 3.15 1.24
C ALA A 27 12.59 3.98 2.23
N ASP A 28 12.73 5.28 1.94
CA ASP A 28 13.31 6.23 2.89
C ASP A 28 12.14 6.93 3.61
N GLY A 29 11.81 6.50 4.83
CA GLY A 29 10.76 7.11 5.65
C GLY A 29 9.80 6.11 6.32
N ASP A 30 8.89 6.64 7.13
CA ASP A 30 7.92 5.88 7.94
C ASP A 30 6.45 6.12 7.49
N GLN A 31 6.24 6.82 6.38
CA GLN A 31 4.91 7.15 5.86
C GLN A 31 4.65 6.49 4.49
N ALA A 32 3.46 5.93 4.31
CA ALA A 32 2.97 5.38 3.05
C ALA A 32 1.68 6.08 2.60
N LEU A 33 1.71 6.68 1.41
CA LEU A 33 0.55 7.29 0.77
C LEU A 33 -0.02 6.34 -0.28
N PHE A 34 -1.30 5.99 -0.16
CA PHE A 34 -2.00 5.15 -1.12
C PHE A 34 -2.90 5.97 -2.05
N ILE A 35 -2.89 5.60 -3.34
CA ILE A 35 -3.68 6.24 -4.40
C ILE A 35 -4.55 5.17 -5.07
N PRO A 36 -5.76 4.89 -4.55
CA PRO A 36 -6.59 3.74 -4.92
C PRO A 36 -7.42 3.92 -6.21
N THR A 37 -7.11 4.89 -7.06
CA THR A 37 -7.97 5.29 -8.18
C THR A 37 -8.21 4.19 -9.22
N ALA A 38 -7.26 3.26 -9.40
CA ALA A 38 -7.44 2.10 -10.27
C ALA A 38 -8.58 1.17 -9.82
N SER A 39 -8.98 1.24 -8.55
CA SER A 39 -10.09 0.49 -7.96
C SER A 39 -11.37 1.32 -7.78
N GLY A 40 -11.39 2.58 -8.24
CA GLY A 40 -12.49 3.51 -7.98
C GLY A 40 -12.61 3.91 -6.52
N ASP A 41 -11.47 4.10 -5.84
CA ASP A 41 -11.40 4.49 -4.42
C ASP A 41 -12.14 3.54 -3.46
N SER A 42 -12.06 2.23 -3.74
CA SER A 42 -12.66 1.17 -2.92
C SER A 42 -12.23 1.25 -1.44
N ASP A 43 -13.20 1.41 -0.54
CA ASP A 43 -12.96 1.43 0.91
C ASP A 43 -12.38 0.10 1.39
N GLU A 44 -12.81 -1.04 0.83
CA GLU A 44 -12.27 -2.35 1.19
C GLU A 44 -10.78 -2.47 0.83
N TYR A 45 -10.37 -1.87 -0.29
CA TYR A 45 -8.98 -1.89 -0.68
C TYR A 45 -8.13 -0.94 0.17
N ILE A 46 -8.70 0.21 0.55
CA ILE A 46 -8.09 1.13 1.52
C ILE A 46 -7.86 0.45 2.87
N GLU A 47 -8.85 -0.27 3.39
CA GLU A 47 -8.72 -0.99 4.66
C GLU A 47 -7.70 -2.13 4.57
N SER A 48 -7.67 -2.84 3.43
CA SER A 48 -6.62 -3.83 3.17
C SER A 48 -5.23 -3.20 3.18
N PHE A 49 -5.07 -2.03 2.56
CA PHE A 49 -3.81 -1.29 2.58
C PHE A 49 -3.41 -0.87 4.00
N ARG A 50 -4.34 -0.29 4.79
CA ARG A 50 -4.10 0.08 6.19
C ARG A 50 -3.69 -1.12 7.04
N GLY A 51 -4.37 -2.26 6.88
CA GLY A 51 -4.06 -3.48 7.62
C GLY A 51 -2.71 -4.11 7.25
N ILE A 52 -2.24 -3.95 6.02
CA ILE A 52 -0.91 -4.43 5.62
C ILE A 52 0.19 -3.41 5.96
N TYR A 53 0.12 -2.22 5.39
CA TYR A 53 1.19 -1.22 5.50
C TYR A 53 1.22 -0.54 6.87
N GLY A 54 0.05 -0.30 7.47
CA GLY A 54 -0.06 0.26 8.81
C GLY A 54 0.14 -0.79 9.89
N ASP A 55 -0.82 -1.69 10.05
CA ASP A 55 -0.86 -2.57 11.22
C ASP A 55 0.26 -3.62 11.24
N LYS A 56 0.63 -4.17 10.07
CA LYS A 56 1.62 -5.26 9.98
C LYS A 56 3.05 -4.78 9.67
N LEU A 57 3.20 -3.75 8.84
CA LEU A 57 4.51 -3.22 8.44
C LEU A 57 4.92 -1.96 9.23
N GLY A 58 4.02 -1.42 10.06
CA GLY A 58 4.34 -0.39 11.04
C GLY A 58 4.49 1.03 10.47
N LEU A 59 3.95 1.30 9.28
CA LEU A 59 4.01 2.63 8.66
C LEU A 59 2.82 3.51 9.06
N THR A 60 3.04 4.80 9.09
CA THR A 60 1.95 5.79 9.10
C THR A 60 1.30 5.77 7.71
N THR A 61 0.00 5.51 7.64
CA THR A 61 -0.70 5.41 6.36
C THR A 61 -1.59 6.62 6.10
N ASP A 62 -1.63 7.07 4.85
CA ASP A 62 -2.56 8.08 4.36
C ASP A 62 -3.11 7.67 2.99
N VAL A 63 -4.23 8.27 2.59
CA VAL A 63 -4.94 7.94 1.35
C VAL A 63 -5.30 9.21 0.60
N LEU A 64 -4.85 9.30 -0.64
CA LEU A 64 -5.27 10.35 -1.57
C LEU A 64 -6.35 9.81 -2.50
N ARG A 65 -7.60 10.21 -2.26
CA ARG A 65 -8.72 10.02 -3.19
C ARG A 65 -8.70 11.13 -4.24
N LEU A 66 -8.81 10.77 -5.52
CA LEU A 66 -8.90 11.76 -6.59
C LEU A 66 -10.37 12.00 -6.95
N ALA A 67 -11.05 12.64 -5.97
CA ALA A 67 -12.33 13.34 -6.07
C ALA A 67 -13.62 12.52 -6.23
N GLU A 68 -14.65 12.98 -5.49
CA GLU A 68 -15.82 13.58 -6.13
C GLU A 68 -15.62 15.10 -6.20
#